data_AF-A0A268U4Q4-F1
#
_entry.id   AF-A0A268U4Q4-F1
#
_cell.length_a   1.000
_cell.length_b   1.000
_cell.length_c   1.000
_cell.angle_alpha   90.00
_cell.angle_beta   90.00
_cell.angle_gamma   90.00
#
_symmetry.space_group_name_H-M   'P 1'
#
loop_
_entity.id
_entity.type
_entity.pdbx_description
1 polymer ?
#
loop_
_entity_poly.entity_id
_entity_poly.type
_entity_poly.pdbx_seq_one_letter_code
_entity_poly.pdbx_strand_id
1 'polypeptide(L)'
;MIKIFLVSFMLFIPIFSLHASTLPLYKIEGKCVDPKDFSEKQKKVILYAYNYGASKGLGYTMAAIAWKESCAGEYLVNFSDPSAGIYHAHIPGVIKKYGTYKDTSFIRNLVGELLMRDNEFASKVALDNLLFWQKRRNGNYKDIIKSYNKGFSWEKNRRNNQLAEAYYQDIRLKVLKLRNYIPKYSKIHNNALKIELEDKNQKIKNTLKDIQKTKNIKNKTKEENPKTEKFFIMPEP
;
A
#
# COMPACT_ATOMS: atom_id res chain seq x y z
N MET A 1 32.89 -68.11 46.47
CA MET A 1 31.95 -67.08 46.95
C MET A 1 32.22 -65.78 46.21
N ILE A 2 31.41 -65.44 45.20
CA ILE A 2 31.44 -64.11 44.56
C ILE A 2 29.98 -63.70 44.35
N LYS A 3 29.51 -62.70 45.10
CA LYS A 3 28.20 -62.06 44.94
C LYS A 3 28.34 -60.97 43.89
N ILE A 4 27.66 -61.09 42.75
CA ILE A 4 27.55 -60.01 41.76
C ILE A 4 26.33 -59.17 42.12
N PHE A 5 26.57 -57.91 42.47
CA PHE A 5 25.54 -56.90 42.73
C PHE A 5 25.03 -56.34 41.40
N LEU A 6 23.73 -56.53 41.11
CA LEU A 6 23.03 -55.87 40.02
C LEU A 6 22.69 -54.44 40.44
N VAL A 7 23.41 -53.45 39.91
CA VAL A 7 23.03 -52.02 40.03
C VAL A 7 22.17 -51.67 38.81
N SER A 8 20.86 -51.53 39.04
CA SER A 8 19.89 -51.07 38.04
C SER A 8 20.05 -49.57 37.80
N PHE A 9 20.71 -49.20 36.70
CA PHE A 9 20.82 -47.81 36.28
C PHE A 9 19.52 -47.39 35.57
N MET A 10 18.60 -46.74 36.30
CA MET A 10 17.43 -46.11 35.67
C MET A 10 17.89 -44.86 34.90
N LEU A 11 18.01 -45.02 33.58
CA LEU A 11 18.16 -43.92 32.63
C LEU A 11 16.89 -43.06 32.65
N PHE A 12 16.94 -41.95 33.40
CA PHE A 12 15.99 -40.84 33.24
C PHE A 12 16.24 -40.20 31.88
N ILE A 13 15.48 -40.60 30.86
CA ILE A 13 15.42 -39.90 29.58
C ILE A 13 14.50 -38.69 29.79
N PRO A 14 15.01 -37.44 29.78
CA PRO A 14 14.13 -36.29 29.82
C PRO A 14 13.29 -36.29 28.54
N ILE A 15 11.98 -36.47 28.69
CA ILE A 15 11.01 -36.30 27.62
C ILE A 15 10.98 -34.80 27.30
N PHE A 16 11.91 -34.35 26.46
CA PHE A 16 11.80 -33.05 25.82
C PHE A 16 10.64 -33.16 24.83
N SER A 17 9.46 -32.70 25.26
CA SER A 17 8.32 -32.50 24.38
C SER A 17 8.70 -31.50 23.29
N LEU A 18 9.12 -32.01 22.13
CA LEU A 18 9.27 -31.23 20.90
C LEU A 18 7.90 -30.65 20.56
N HIS A 19 7.65 -29.43 20.99
CA HIS A 19 6.52 -28.66 20.48
C HIS A 19 6.89 -28.21 19.07
N ALA A 20 6.43 -28.97 18.07
CA ALA A 20 6.50 -28.54 16.68
C ALA A 20 5.62 -27.30 16.52
N SER A 21 6.22 -26.12 16.51
CA SER A 21 5.53 -24.87 16.22
C SER A 21 5.17 -24.85 14.72
N THR A 22 3.92 -25.13 14.41
CA THR A 22 3.39 -24.99 13.06
C THR A 22 3.29 -23.51 12.70
N LEU A 23 3.70 -23.14 11.48
CA LEU A 23 3.38 -21.81 10.95
C LEU A 23 1.86 -21.61 10.96
N PRO A 24 1.34 -20.51 11.53
CA PRO A 24 -0.09 -20.29 11.64
C PRO A 24 -0.66 -19.81 10.28
N LEU A 25 -0.56 -20.64 9.24
CA LEU A 25 -1.00 -20.32 7.88
C LEU A 25 -2.50 -19.99 7.80
N TYR A 26 -3.30 -20.50 8.74
CA TYR A 26 -4.71 -20.16 8.89
C TYR A 26 -4.96 -18.66 9.18
N LYS A 27 -3.95 -17.92 9.65
CA LYS A 27 -4.02 -16.47 9.84
C LYS A 27 -3.80 -15.68 8.54
N ILE A 28 -3.40 -16.36 7.47
CA ILE A 28 -3.11 -15.76 6.16
C ILE A 28 -4.23 -16.16 5.21
N GLU A 29 -5.25 -15.31 5.10
CA GLU A 29 -6.27 -15.45 4.06
C GLU A 29 -5.80 -14.79 2.76
N GLY A 30 -5.99 -15.46 1.63
CA GLY A 30 -5.70 -14.93 0.30
C GLY A 30 -6.67 -13.81 -0.09
N LYS A 31 -6.27 -12.53 0.01
CA LYS A 31 -7.15 -11.35 -0.18
C LYS A 31 -7.26 -10.87 -1.64
N CYS A 32 -7.01 -11.74 -2.61
CA CYS A 32 -7.16 -11.41 -4.02
C CYS A 32 -8.65 -11.47 -4.43
N VAL A 33 -9.43 -10.52 -3.96
CA VAL A 33 -10.90 -10.49 -4.09
C VAL A 33 -11.38 -9.67 -5.29
N ASP A 34 -12.68 -9.73 -5.57
CA ASP A 34 -13.34 -8.92 -6.61
C ASP A 34 -13.47 -7.45 -6.15
N PRO A 35 -13.52 -6.45 -7.06
CA PRO A 35 -13.52 -5.04 -6.66
C PRO A 35 -14.65 -4.64 -5.72
N LYS A 36 -15.79 -5.34 -5.79
CA LYS A 36 -16.92 -5.12 -4.86
C LYS A 36 -16.55 -5.41 -3.40
N ASP A 37 -15.58 -6.29 -3.16
CA ASP A 37 -15.17 -6.78 -1.84
C ASP A 37 -13.81 -6.19 -1.40
N PHE A 38 -13.25 -5.23 -2.14
CA PHE A 38 -11.98 -4.60 -1.78
C PHE A 38 -12.01 -3.97 -0.39
N SER A 39 -10.94 -4.17 0.37
CA SER A 39 -10.65 -3.42 1.59
C SER A 39 -10.40 -1.94 1.26
N GLU A 40 -10.58 -1.04 2.23
CA GLU A 40 -10.28 0.39 2.03
C GLU A 40 -8.85 0.65 1.54
N LYS A 41 -7.89 -0.19 1.95
CA LYS A 41 -6.51 -0.13 1.45
C LYS A 41 -6.45 -0.46 -0.04
N GLN A 42 -7.09 -1.56 -0.46
CA GLN A 42 -7.15 -1.97 -1.87
C GLN A 42 -7.85 -0.92 -2.74
N LYS A 43 -8.95 -0.32 -2.26
CA LYS A 43 -9.66 0.75 -2.99
C LYS A 43 -8.75 1.97 -3.23
N LYS A 44 -7.98 2.37 -2.21
CA LYS A 44 -6.99 3.46 -2.33
C LYS A 44 -5.89 3.13 -3.31
N VAL A 45 -5.31 1.92 -3.26
CA VAL A 45 -4.25 1.49 -4.21
C VAL A 45 -4.76 1.48 -5.65
N ILE A 46 -5.98 0.98 -5.89
CA ILE A 46 -6.58 0.93 -7.23
C ILE A 46 -6.85 2.33 -7.77
N LEU A 47 -7.41 3.23 -6.96
CA LEU A 47 -7.65 4.61 -7.37
C LEU A 47 -6.34 5.35 -7.62
N TYR A 48 -5.34 5.15 -6.77
CA TYR A 48 -4.00 5.69 -6.93
C TYR A 48 -3.36 5.24 -8.25
N ALA A 49 -3.32 3.92 -8.51
CA ALA A 49 -2.75 3.35 -9.72
C ALA A 49 -3.48 3.84 -10.99
N TYR A 50 -4.81 3.96 -10.92
CA TYR A 50 -5.61 4.55 -11.98
C TYR A 50 -5.20 5.99 -12.28
N ASN A 51 -5.14 6.84 -11.25
CA ASN A 51 -4.78 8.24 -11.42
C ASN A 51 -3.35 8.41 -11.94
N TYR A 52 -2.41 7.59 -11.47
CA TYR A 52 -1.01 7.65 -11.92
C TYR A 52 -0.86 7.42 -13.43
N GLY A 53 -1.58 6.43 -13.97
CA GLY A 53 -1.54 6.12 -15.40
C GLY A 53 -2.47 6.96 -16.29
N ALA A 54 -3.41 7.71 -15.71
CA ALA A 54 -4.51 8.35 -16.44
C ALA A 54 -4.02 9.35 -17.50
N SER A 55 -3.03 10.19 -17.16
CA SER A 55 -2.48 11.21 -18.06
C SER A 55 -1.80 10.63 -19.32
N LYS A 56 -1.47 9.33 -19.30
CA LYS A 56 -0.89 8.59 -20.44
C LYS A 56 -1.89 7.64 -21.11
N GLY A 57 -3.16 7.69 -20.74
CA GLY A 57 -4.20 6.76 -21.23
C GLY A 57 -4.06 5.34 -20.68
N LEU A 58 -3.25 5.14 -19.64
CA LEU A 58 -2.92 3.83 -19.06
C LEU A 58 -3.56 3.61 -17.68
N GLY A 59 -4.45 4.49 -17.21
CA GLY A 59 -5.01 4.42 -15.85
C GLY A 59 -5.64 3.08 -15.51
N TYR A 60 -6.61 2.61 -16.30
CA TYR A 60 -7.22 1.29 -16.08
C TYR A 60 -6.20 0.14 -16.20
N THR A 61 -5.21 0.27 -17.08
CA THR A 61 -4.15 -0.73 -17.23
C THR A 61 -3.27 -0.81 -15.99
N MET A 62 -2.82 0.32 -15.45
CA MET A 62 -2.04 0.35 -14.21
C MET A 62 -2.85 -0.20 -13.04
N ALA A 63 -4.10 0.20 -12.88
CA ALA A 63 -4.98 -0.35 -11.84
C ALA A 63 -5.18 -1.87 -11.97
N ALA A 64 -5.36 -2.38 -13.20
CA ALA A 64 -5.49 -3.81 -13.45
C ALA A 64 -4.19 -4.59 -13.15
N ILE A 65 -3.03 -4.03 -13.48
CA ILE A 65 -1.73 -4.64 -13.14
C ILE A 65 -1.51 -4.62 -11.62
N ALA A 66 -1.81 -3.52 -10.92
CA ALA A 66 -1.71 -3.48 -9.46
C ALA A 66 -2.61 -4.53 -8.79
N TRP A 67 -3.81 -4.73 -9.33
CA TRP A 67 -4.70 -5.81 -8.87
C TRP A 67 -4.12 -7.19 -9.16
N LYS A 68 -3.58 -7.41 -10.37
CA LYS A 68 -3.02 -8.70 -10.78
C LYS A 68 -1.78 -9.10 -9.99
N GLU A 69 -0.86 -8.17 -9.83
CA GLU A 69 0.48 -8.47 -9.30
C GLU A 69 0.46 -8.53 -7.77
N SER A 70 -0.17 -7.56 -7.10
CA SER A 70 -0.10 -7.44 -5.64
C SER A 70 -1.43 -7.62 -4.92
N CYS A 71 -2.47 -8.10 -5.61
CA CYS A 71 -3.84 -8.09 -5.08
C CYS A 71 -4.26 -6.70 -4.60
N ALA A 72 -3.91 -5.65 -5.36
CA ALA A 72 -4.12 -4.25 -5.00
C ALA A 72 -3.37 -3.84 -3.72
N GLY A 73 -2.11 -4.27 -3.58
CA GLY A 73 -1.20 -3.85 -2.52
C GLY A 73 -1.25 -4.70 -1.23
N GLU A 74 -1.90 -5.85 -1.26
CA GLU A 74 -1.89 -6.81 -0.14
C GLU A 74 -0.58 -7.60 -0.07
N TYR A 75 -0.05 -8.03 -1.23
CA TYR A 75 1.19 -8.81 -1.32
C TYR A 75 2.22 -8.09 -2.18
N LEU A 76 3.20 -7.46 -1.54
CA LEU A 76 4.17 -6.59 -2.21
C LEU A 76 5.48 -7.29 -2.60
N VAL A 77 5.60 -8.59 -2.34
CA VAL A 77 6.82 -9.37 -2.62
C VAL A 77 6.45 -10.64 -3.35
N ASN A 78 7.22 -10.97 -4.38
CA ASN A 78 7.20 -12.26 -5.03
C ASN A 78 8.56 -12.93 -4.85
N PHE A 79 8.57 -14.09 -4.19
CA PHE A 79 9.78 -14.86 -3.95
C PHE A 79 10.15 -15.80 -5.11
N SER A 80 9.22 -16.13 -5.98
CA SER A 80 9.47 -17.02 -7.13
C SER A 80 10.16 -16.29 -8.29
N ASP A 81 9.82 -15.02 -8.45
CA ASP A 81 10.47 -14.08 -9.38
C ASP A 81 10.82 -12.83 -8.58
N PRO A 82 12.11 -12.49 -8.37
CA PRO A 82 12.54 -11.48 -7.41
C PRO A 82 12.04 -10.09 -7.81
N SER A 83 10.84 -9.79 -7.36
CA SER A 83 10.06 -8.61 -7.73
C SER A 83 9.26 -8.10 -6.55
N ALA A 84 9.01 -6.79 -6.56
CA ALA A 84 8.41 -6.12 -5.41
C ALA A 84 7.56 -4.89 -5.76
N GLY A 85 6.83 -4.39 -4.77
CA GLY A 85 5.95 -3.22 -4.87
C GLY A 85 4.59 -3.55 -5.46
N ILE A 86 3.73 -2.54 -5.62
CA ILE A 86 2.33 -2.77 -6.03
C ILE A 86 2.18 -3.36 -7.45
N TYR A 87 3.20 -3.30 -8.30
CA TYR A 87 3.20 -3.87 -9.66
C TYR A 87 4.18 -5.03 -9.85
N HIS A 88 4.77 -5.54 -8.77
CA HIS A 88 5.85 -6.56 -8.80
C HIS A 88 6.92 -6.24 -9.86
N ALA A 89 7.60 -5.10 -9.71
CA ALA A 89 8.68 -4.75 -10.62
C ALA A 89 9.88 -5.69 -10.42
N HIS A 90 10.37 -6.31 -11.51
CA HIS A 90 11.52 -7.21 -11.48
C HIS A 90 12.79 -6.48 -11.02
N ILE A 91 13.25 -6.79 -9.80
CA ILE A 91 14.29 -6.06 -9.08
C ILE A 91 15.61 -5.99 -9.86
N PRO A 92 16.15 -7.10 -10.43
CA PRO A 92 17.36 -7.02 -11.26
C PRO A 92 17.20 -6.09 -12.47
N GLY A 93 15.98 -6.03 -13.03
CA GLY A 93 15.66 -5.12 -14.14
C GLY A 93 15.67 -3.66 -13.71
N VAL A 94 15.18 -3.36 -12.51
CA VAL A 94 15.21 -2.02 -11.91
C VAL A 94 16.65 -1.59 -11.62
N ILE A 95 17.46 -2.46 -11.01
CA ILE A 95 18.87 -2.19 -10.73
C ILE A 95 19.61 -1.85 -12.03
N LYS A 96 19.43 -2.67 -13.07
CA LYS A 96 20.07 -2.46 -14.37
C LYS A 96 19.66 -1.15 -15.05
N LYS A 97 18.42 -0.69 -14.84
CA LYS A 97 17.85 0.47 -15.54
C LYS A 97 18.05 1.79 -14.79
N TYR A 98 17.95 1.79 -13.46
CA TYR A 98 17.95 2.99 -12.63
C TYR A 98 19.17 3.10 -11.70
N GLY A 99 19.94 2.03 -11.53
CA GLY A 99 21.10 2.00 -10.65
C GLY A 99 22.42 2.02 -11.41
N THR A 100 23.49 2.34 -10.69
CA THR A 100 24.89 2.13 -11.09
C THR A 100 25.53 0.97 -10.33
N TYR A 101 24.78 0.36 -9.41
CA TYR A 101 25.25 -0.71 -8.53
C TYR A 101 25.26 -2.07 -9.22
N LYS A 102 26.20 -2.93 -8.80
CA LYS A 102 26.19 -4.34 -9.19
C LYS A 102 24.97 -5.04 -8.59
N ASP A 103 24.38 -5.93 -9.37
CA ASP A 103 23.28 -6.78 -8.92
C ASP A 103 23.76 -7.81 -7.89
N THR A 104 23.51 -7.53 -6.61
CA THR A 104 23.86 -8.40 -5.48
C THR A 104 22.64 -8.59 -4.57
N SER A 105 22.62 -9.65 -3.76
CA SER A 105 21.48 -9.91 -2.84
C SER A 105 21.19 -8.74 -1.90
N PHE A 106 22.22 -8.05 -1.41
CA PHE A 106 22.05 -6.87 -0.58
C PHE A 106 21.36 -5.72 -1.34
N ILE A 107 21.83 -5.40 -2.54
CA ILE A 107 21.21 -4.35 -3.37
C ILE A 107 19.77 -4.74 -3.75
N ARG A 108 19.51 -6.03 -4.03
CA ARG A 108 18.14 -6.50 -4.29
C ARG A 108 17.20 -6.26 -3.10
N ASN A 109 17.68 -6.47 -1.87
CA ASN A 109 16.90 -6.17 -0.66
C ASN A 109 16.58 -4.67 -0.55
N LEU A 110 17.57 -3.79 -0.77
CA LEU A 110 17.37 -2.34 -0.72
C LEU A 110 16.39 -1.85 -1.79
N VAL A 111 16.52 -2.35 -3.02
CA VAL A 111 15.61 -1.97 -4.12
C VAL A 111 14.22 -2.56 -3.90
N GLY A 112 14.13 -3.80 -3.41
CA GLY A 112 12.85 -4.42 -3.05
C GLY A 112 12.11 -3.61 -1.97
N GLU A 113 12.81 -3.25 -0.91
CA GLU A 113 12.29 -2.38 0.16
C GLU A 113 11.83 -1.02 -0.39
N LEU A 114 12.63 -0.37 -1.24
CA LEU A 114 12.26 0.88 -1.91
C LEU A 114 10.95 0.73 -2.71
N LEU A 115 10.84 -0.31 -3.54
CA LEU A 115 9.63 -0.58 -4.33
C LEU A 115 8.39 -0.84 -3.46
N MET A 116 8.56 -1.38 -2.26
CA MET A 116 7.46 -1.64 -1.32
C MET A 116 7.00 -0.38 -0.58
N ARG A 117 7.92 0.50 -0.17
CA ARG A 117 7.59 1.71 0.60
C ARG A 117 7.20 2.90 -0.28
N ASP A 118 7.78 2.99 -1.48
CA ASP A 118 7.61 4.11 -2.37
C ASP A 118 6.73 3.73 -3.57
N ASN A 119 5.42 3.93 -3.38
CA ASN A 119 4.43 3.68 -4.43
C ASN A 119 4.65 4.57 -5.68
N GLU A 120 5.22 5.76 -5.51
CA GLU A 120 5.50 6.66 -6.63
C GLU A 120 6.63 6.09 -7.48
N PHE A 121 7.73 5.67 -6.85
CA PHE A 121 8.81 5.01 -7.56
C PHE A 121 8.36 3.71 -8.23
N ALA A 122 7.62 2.86 -7.52
CA ALA A 122 7.07 1.63 -8.09
C ALA A 122 6.16 1.90 -9.30
N SER A 123 5.32 2.94 -9.23
CA SER A 123 4.46 3.35 -10.34
C SER A 123 5.23 3.92 -11.51
N LYS A 124 6.28 4.70 -11.25
CA LYS A 124 7.19 5.21 -12.28
C LYS A 124 7.84 4.06 -13.05
N VAL A 125 8.37 3.07 -12.34
CA VAL A 125 9.01 1.89 -12.96
C VAL A 125 8.03 1.13 -13.85
N ALA A 126 6.81 0.87 -13.36
CA ALA A 126 5.79 0.18 -14.12
C ALA A 126 5.34 0.97 -15.36
N LEU A 127 5.09 2.28 -15.20
CA LEU A 127 4.69 3.16 -16.29
C LEU A 127 5.79 3.29 -17.35
N ASP A 128 7.04 3.48 -16.95
CA ASP A 128 8.17 3.55 -17.88
C ASP A 128 8.32 2.25 -18.69
N ASN A 129 8.06 1.09 -18.07
CA ASN A 129 8.07 -0.20 -18.77
C ASN A 129 6.90 -0.33 -19.76
N LEU A 130 5.70 0.07 -19.37
CA LEU A 130 4.53 0.08 -20.27
C LEU A 130 4.77 1.00 -21.47
N LEU A 131 5.32 2.20 -21.25
CA LEU A 131 5.62 3.16 -22.31
C LEU A 131 6.73 2.67 -23.24
N PHE A 132 7.76 2.01 -22.69
CA PHE A 132 8.79 1.35 -23.49
C PHE A 132 8.17 0.29 -24.42
N TRP A 133 7.32 -0.58 -23.89
CA TRP A 133 6.65 -1.60 -24.70
C TRP A 133 5.64 -1.00 -25.68
N GLN A 134 4.93 0.06 -25.30
CA GLN A 134 4.02 0.77 -26.19
C GLN A 134 4.74 1.30 -27.43
N LYS A 135 5.92 1.90 -27.26
CA LYS A 135 6.77 2.29 -28.37
C LYS A 135 7.24 1.07 -29.16
N ARG A 136 7.73 0.01 -28.49
CA ARG A 136 8.30 -1.17 -29.15
C ARG A 136 7.26 -2.01 -29.93
N ARG A 137 5.99 -1.95 -29.52
CA ARG A 137 4.86 -2.72 -30.07
C ARG A 137 3.93 -1.88 -30.94
N ASN A 138 4.32 -0.66 -31.29
CA ASN A 138 3.53 0.24 -32.15
C ASN A 138 2.09 0.41 -31.64
N GLY A 139 1.91 0.53 -30.32
CA GLY A 139 0.60 0.69 -29.71
C GLY A 139 -0.28 -0.57 -29.64
N ASN A 140 0.17 -1.74 -30.10
CA ASN A 140 -0.60 -2.98 -29.98
C ASN A 140 -0.78 -3.37 -28.51
N TYR A 141 -1.97 -3.09 -27.95
CA TYR A 141 -2.25 -3.29 -26.52
C TYR A 141 -1.99 -4.72 -26.05
N LYS A 142 -2.38 -5.72 -26.83
CA LYS A 142 -2.17 -7.13 -26.48
C LYS A 142 -0.69 -7.43 -26.34
N ASP A 143 0.12 -7.03 -27.32
CA ASP A 143 1.55 -7.29 -27.31
C ASP A 143 2.28 -6.46 -26.25
N ILE A 144 1.80 -5.25 -25.93
CA ILE A 144 2.30 -4.43 -24.81
C ILE A 144 2.18 -5.22 -23.51
N ILE A 145 0.99 -5.72 -23.21
CA ILE A 145 0.73 -6.44 -21.95
C ILE A 145 1.47 -7.78 -21.90
N LYS A 146 1.52 -8.52 -23.00
CA LYS A 146 2.34 -9.74 -23.10
C LYS A 146 3.82 -9.45 -22.83
N SER A 147 4.33 -8.36 -23.36
CA SER A 147 5.74 -7.97 -23.21
C SER A 147 6.05 -7.38 -21.84
N TYR A 148 5.08 -6.72 -21.20
CA TYR A 148 5.21 -6.32 -19.80
C TYR A 148 5.49 -7.53 -18.91
N ASN A 149 4.77 -8.64 -19.12
CA ASN A 149 4.94 -9.87 -18.31
C ASN A 149 6.14 -10.74 -18.72
N LYS A 150 6.41 -10.90 -20.02
CA LYS A 150 7.41 -11.87 -20.53
C LYS A 150 8.54 -11.26 -21.36
N GLY A 151 8.60 -9.94 -21.51
CA GLY A 151 9.59 -9.28 -22.36
C GLY A 151 9.55 -9.80 -23.80
N PHE A 152 10.72 -10.02 -24.40
CA PHE A 152 10.84 -10.64 -25.74
C PHE A 152 10.70 -12.17 -25.72
N SER A 153 10.67 -12.81 -24.55
CA SER A 153 10.75 -14.28 -24.45
C SER A 153 9.50 -14.99 -24.96
N TRP A 154 8.34 -14.32 -24.96
CA TRP A 154 7.09 -14.89 -25.43
C TRP A 154 7.07 -15.11 -26.94
N GLU A 155 7.83 -14.33 -27.72
CA GLU A 155 7.93 -14.51 -29.18
C GLU A 155 8.72 -15.76 -29.55
N LYS A 156 9.67 -16.14 -28.69
CA LYS A 156 10.66 -17.19 -28.98
C LYS A 156 10.29 -18.54 -28.41
N ASN A 157 9.32 -18.60 -27.50
CA ASN A 157 9.00 -19.81 -26.75
C ASN A 157 7.49 -19.98 -26.60
N ARG A 158 6.96 -21.11 -27.10
CA ARG A 158 5.52 -21.42 -27.09
C ARG A 158 4.91 -21.39 -25.69
N ARG A 159 5.61 -21.92 -24.68
CA ARG A 159 5.15 -21.92 -23.28
C ARG A 159 5.10 -20.50 -22.72
N ASN A 160 6.12 -19.69 -22.98
CA ASN A 160 6.12 -18.28 -22.57
C ASN A 160 5.02 -17.49 -23.29
N ASN A 161 4.73 -17.80 -24.56
CA ASN A 161 3.61 -17.21 -25.28
C ASN A 161 2.26 -17.53 -24.63
N GLN A 162 2.03 -18.79 -24.24
CA GLN A 162 0.82 -19.20 -23.54
C GLN A 162 0.65 -18.47 -22.20
N LEU A 163 1.72 -18.36 -21.42
CA LEU A 163 1.70 -17.62 -20.16
C LEU A 163 1.42 -16.12 -20.36
N ALA A 164 2.07 -15.51 -21.36
CA ALA A 164 1.85 -14.10 -21.69
C ALA A 164 0.41 -13.85 -22.18
N GLU A 165 -0.15 -14.76 -22.99
CA GLU A 165 -1.54 -14.69 -23.44
C GLU A 165 -2.51 -14.77 -22.27
N ALA A 166 -2.32 -15.73 -21.36
CA ALA A 166 -3.15 -15.87 -20.17
C ALA A 166 -3.09 -14.61 -19.29
N TYR A 167 -1.89 -14.04 -19.12
CA TYR A 167 -1.70 -12.78 -18.40
C TYR A 167 -2.46 -11.63 -19.08
N TYR A 168 -2.38 -11.50 -20.41
CA TYR A 168 -3.13 -10.49 -21.16
C TYR A 168 -4.65 -10.64 -20.98
N GLN A 169 -5.19 -11.86 -21.08
CA GLN A 169 -6.62 -12.08 -20.90
C GLN A 169 -7.09 -11.70 -19.50
N ASP A 170 -6.29 -12.01 -18.47
CA ASP A 170 -6.59 -11.62 -17.09
C ASP A 170 -6.59 -10.10 -16.92
N ILE A 171 -5.57 -9.40 -17.42
CA ILE A 171 -5.52 -7.93 -17.40
C ILE A 171 -6.73 -7.32 -18.13
N ARG A 172 -7.10 -7.86 -19.29
CA ARG A 172 -8.27 -7.40 -20.04
C ARG A 172 -9.56 -7.53 -19.23
N LEU A 173 -9.78 -8.67 -18.57
CA LEU A 173 -10.94 -8.88 -17.72
C LEU A 173 -10.94 -7.94 -16.51
N LYS A 174 -9.79 -7.74 -15.88
CA LYS A 174 -9.64 -6.80 -14.75
C LYS A 174 -9.93 -5.36 -15.17
N VAL A 175 -9.43 -4.92 -16.34
CA VAL A 175 -9.76 -3.60 -16.91
C VAL A 175 -11.26 -3.42 -17.07
N LEU A 176 -11.98 -4.43 -17.59
CA LEU A 176 -13.43 -4.35 -17.77
C LEU A 176 -14.17 -4.21 -16.43
N LYS A 177 -13.79 -5.01 -15.43
CA LYS A 177 -14.36 -4.90 -14.08
C LYS A 177 -14.09 -3.53 -13.45
N LEU A 178 -12.86 -3.02 -13.60
CA LEU A 178 -12.46 -1.74 -13.04
C LEU A 178 -13.13 -0.54 -13.71
N ARG A 179 -13.45 -0.61 -15.01
CA ARG A 179 -14.24 0.41 -15.72
C ARG A 179 -15.63 0.60 -15.13
N ASN A 180 -16.25 -0.47 -14.64
CA ASN A 180 -17.54 -0.40 -13.96
C ASN A 180 -17.44 0.05 -12.50
N TYR A 181 -16.29 -0.18 -11.87
CA TYR A 181 -16.06 0.03 -10.46
C TYR A 181 -15.54 1.44 -10.12
N ILE A 182 -14.45 1.87 -10.76
CA ILE A 182 -13.69 3.08 -10.40
C ILE A 182 -14.55 4.35 -10.48
N PRO A 183 -15.36 4.60 -11.54
CA PRO A 183 -16.17 5.81 -11.61
C PRO A 183 -17.19 5.92 -10.45
N LYS A 184 -17.80 4.79 -10.05
CA LYS A 184 -18.75 4.74 -8.94
C LYS A 184 -18.05 5.03 -7.62
N TYR A 185 -16.93 4.36 -7.38
CA TYR A 185 -16.13 4.57 -6.18
C TYR A 185 -15.58 5.99 -6.08
N SER A 186 -15.02 6.54 -7.16
CA SER A 186 -14.47 7.90 -7.20
C SER A 186 -15.54 8.95 -6.89
N LYS A 187 -16.76 8.82 -7.44
CA LYS A 187 -17.87 9.73 -7.13
C LYS A 187 -18.24 9.68 -5.64
N ILE A 188 -18.38 8.49 -5.08
CA ILE A 188 -18.71 8.31 -3.65
C ILE A 188 -17.59 8.89 -2.77
N HIS A 189 -16.34 8.58 -3.09
CA HIS A 189 -15.17 9.04 -2.36
C HIS A 189 -15.05 10.57 -2.38
N ASN A 190 -15.20 11.20 -3.55
CA ASN A 190 -15.12 12.66 -3.68
C ASN A 190 -16.26 13.37 -2.92
N ASN A 191 -17.47 12.80 -2.94
CA ASN A 191 -18.59 13.35 -2.16
C ASN A 191 -18.34 13.23 -0.66
N ALA A 192 -17.86 12.08 -0.18
CA ALA A 192 -17.52 11.88 1.23
C ALA A 192 -16.42 12.86 1.69
N LEU A 193 -15.36 13.04 0.89
CA LEU A 193 -14.29 14.00 1.16
C LEU A 193 -14.82 15.45 1.20
N LYS A 194 -15.74 15.80 0.30
CA LYS A 194 -16.35 17.13 0.29
C LYS A 194 -17.13 17.41 1.58
N ILE A 195 -17.95 16.45 2.02
CA ILE A 195 -18.70 16.54 3.28
C ILE A 195 -17.74 16.68 4.47
N GLU A 196 -16.69 15.85 4.53
CA GLU A 196 -15.70 15.90 5.61
C GLU A 196 -14.97 17.26 5.67
N LEU A 197 -14.65 17.84 4.52
CA LEU A 197 -14.04 19.17 4.43
C LEU A 197 -15.01 20.28 4.86
N GLU A 198 -16.28 20.19 4.47
CA GLU A 198 -17.33 21.12 4.89
C GLU A 198 -17.53 21.09 6.41
N ASP A 199 -17.58 19.90 7.02
CA ASP A 199 -17.69 19.73 8.47
C ASP A 199 -16.48 20.30 9.22
N LYS A 200 -15.26 20.03 8.72
CA LYS A 200 -14.02 20.61 9.28
C LYS A 200 -14.03 22.14 9.22
N ASN A 201 -14.44 22.70 8.08
CA ASN A 201 -14.53 24.15 7.90
C ASN A 201 -15.56 24.77 8.86
N GLN A 202 -16.71 24.11 9.06
CA GLN A 202 -17.72 24.58 10.01
C GLN A 202 -17.23 24.51 11.46
N LYS A 203 -16.52 23.44 11.84
CA LYS A 203 -15.91 23.29 13.16
C LYS A 203 -14.87 24.38 13.43
N ILE A 204 -14.04 24.70 12.44
CA ILE A 204 -13.07 25.80 12.51
C ILE A 204 -13.80 27.13 12.70
N LYS A 205 -14.85 27.40 11.92
CA LYS A 205 -15.64 28.64 12.00
C LYS A 205 -16.28 28.81 13.39
N ASN A 206 -16.82 27.75 13.96
CA ASN A 206 -17.39 27.78 15.31
C ASN A 206 -16.31 28.03 16.37
N THR A 207 -15.18 27.34 16.28
CA THR A 207 -14.03 27.54 17.18
C THR A 207 -13.52 28.98 17.16
N LEU A 208 -13.43 29.58 15.96
CA LEU A 208 -13.01 30.99 15.80
C LEU A 208 -14.01 31.96 16.45
N LYS A 209 -15.33 31.71 16.34
CA LYS A 209 -16.35 32.51 17.02
C LYS A 209 -16.23 32.42 18.54
N ASP A 210 -16.00 31.23 19.08
CA ASP A 210 -15.83 31.03 20.52
C ASP A 210 -14.57 31.73 21.06
N ILE A 211 -13.46 31.67 20.30
CA ILE A 211 -12.23 32.40 20.64
C ILE A 211 -12.48 33.92 20.64
N GLN A 212 -13.19 34.46 19.64
CA GLN A 212 -13.53 35.89 19.59
C GLN A 212 -14.43 36.30 20.75
N LYS A 213 -15.45 35.50 21.08
CA LYS A 213 -16.33 35.74 22.23
C LYS A 213 -15.54 35.75 23.55
N THR A 214 -14.61 34.80 23.71
CA THR A 214 -13.74 34.71 24.89
C THR A 214 -12.79 35.91 25.02
N LYS A 215 -12.24 36.40 23.90
CA LYS A 215 -11.41 37.62 23.89
C LYS A 215 -12.23 38.87 24.25
N ASN A 216 -13.44 39.00 23.73
CA ASN A 216 -14.32 40.13 24.04
C ASN A 216 -14.74 40.13 25.52
N ILE A 217 -15.01 38.96 26.11
CA ILE A 217 -15.31 38.83 27.55
C ILE A 217 -14.11 39.25 28.40
N LYS A 218 -12.89 38.83 28.04
CA LYS A 218 -11.65 39.21 28.75
C LYS A 218 -11.33 40.70 28.64
N ASN A 219 -11.68 41.34 27.52
CA ASN A 219 -11.50 42.79 27.37
C ASN A 219 -12.55 43.56 28.19
N LYS A 220 -13.79 43.07 28.24
CA LYS A 220 -14.87 43.67 29.04
C LYS A 220 -14.63 43.56 30.55
N THR A 221 -14.06 42.45 31.03
CA THR A 221 -13.65 42.29 32.45
C THR A 221 -12.38 43.07 32.81
N LYS A 222 -11.60 43.56 31.84
CA LYS A 222 -10.48 44.48 32.11
C LYS A 222 -10.90 45.95 32.15
N GLU A 223 -12.04 46.32 31.57
CA GLU A 223 -12.61 47.68 31.64
C GLU A 223 -13.48 47.93 32.88
N GLU A 224 -13.97 46.89 33.54
CA GLU A 224 -14.57 46.98 34.89
C GLU A 224 -13.49 46.92 35.98
N ASN A 225 -12.74 48.01 36.14
CA ASN A 225 -11.90 48.21 37.32
C ASN A 225 -12.82 48.53 38.52
N PRO A 226 -12.67 47.91 39.72
CA PRO A 226 -13.51 48.21 40.86
C PRO A 226 -13.31 49.68 41.25
N LYS A 227 -14.41 50.42 41.41
CA LYS A 227 -14.38 51.72 42.08
C LYS A 227 -13.65 51.53 43.42
N THR A 228 -12.53 52.22 43.59
CA THR A 228 -11.79 52.30 44.85
C THR A 228 -12.74 52.70 45.98
N GLU A 229 -13.15 51.73 46.79
CA GLU A 229 -13.68 52.00 48.13
C GLU A 229 -12.51 52.53 48.98
N LYS A 230 -12.58 53.81 49.33
CA LYS A 230 -11.71 54.36 50.37
C LYS A 230 -12.10 53.69 51.69
N PHE A 231 -11.27 52.77 52.16
CA PHE A 231 -11.32 52.31 53.54
C PHE A 231 -11.03 53.50 54.46
N PHE A 232 -12.04 53.89 55.24
CA PHE A 232 -11.88 54.81 56.37
C PHE A 232 -11.20 54.04 57.50
N ILE A 233 -9.93 54.37 57.78
CA ILE A 233 -9.19 53.84 58.93
C ILE A 233 -9.47 54.77 60.10
N MET A 234 -10.14 54.24 61.12
CA MET A 234 -10.39 54.93 62.38
C MET A 234 -9.10 54.89 63.22
N PRO A 235 -8.60 56.01 63.77
CA PRO A 235 -7.44 55.98 64.66
C PRO A 235 -7.82 55.33 65.99
N GLU A 236 -6.98 54.42 66.48
CA GLU A 236 -7.10 53.81 67.80
C GLU A 236 -6.83 54.81 68.93
N PRO A 237 -7.40 54.57 70.13
CA PRO A 237 -7.50 55.54 71.23
C PRO A 237 -6.18 55.93 71.89
#